data_AF-A0A7S1EYS8-F1
#
_entry.id   AF-A0A7S1EYS8-F1
#
_cell.length_a   1.000
_cell.length_b   1.000
_cell.length_c   1.000
_cell.angle_alpha   90.00
_cell.angle_beta   90.00
_cell.angle_gamma   90.00
#
_symmetry.space_group_name_H-M   'P 1'
#
loop_
_entity.id
_entity.type
_entity.pdbx_description
1 polymer ?
#
loop_
_entity_poly.entity_id
_entity_poly.type
_entity_poly.pdbx_seq_one_letter_code
_entity_poly.pdbx_strand_id
1 'polypeptide(L)'
;QEAPLHPSDFARSLDDKTDDGDHKIFFTNGKSDRPFVVQKYQDTFEEVLGSAETLNFIGMDWGDEHATTLAKALRQCVRLRDLMLGSNHIGDLGAAALAETLPQIPNLRDLELGKNRIGDRGAESLAQAVAKCQKLQFLDLQNNKVMSGRGAKHLSEAWFSSAKPEANLTRKKGLFF
;
A
#
# COMPACT_ATOMS: atom_id res chain seq x y z
N GLN A 1 -1.45 8.95 -11.75
CA GLN A 1 -1.13 7.54 -12.13
C GLN A 1 -2.03 6.64 -11.29
N GLU A 2 -2.64 5.60 -11.86
CA GLU A 2 -3.54 4.71 -11.10
C GLU A 2 -2.75 3.68 -10.29
N ALA A 3 -3.33 3.19 -9.19
CA ALA A 3 -2.75 2.10 -8.40
C ALA A 3 -2.80 0.78 -9.18
N PRO A 4 -1.81 -0.12 -9.00
CA PRO A 4 -1.82 -1.41 -9.68
C PRO A 4 -3.08 -2.20 -9.30
N LEU A 5 -3.93 -2.47 -10.29
CA LEU A 5 -5.17 -3.23 -10.12
C LEU A 5 -4.85 -4.71 -9.97
N HIS A 6 -5.38 -5.33 -8.92
CA HIS A 6 -5.30 -6.78 -8.76
C HIS A 6 -5.92 -7.48 -9.99
N PRO A 7 -5.37 -8.61 -10.49
CA PRO A 7 -5.85 -9.26 -11.71
C PRO A 7 -7.36 -9.52 -11.75
N SER A 8 -7.97 -9.87 -10.62
CA SER A 8 -9.43 -10.06 -10.53
C SER A 8 -10.24 -8.75 -10.64
N ASP A 9 -9.70 -7.63 -10.17
CA ASP A 9 -10.31 -6.30 -10.35
C ASP A 9 -10.14 -5.83 -11.80
N PHE A 10 -8.97 -6.08 -12.41
CA PHE A 10 -8.74 -5.82 -13.84
C PHE A 10 -9.72 -6.62 -14.71
N ALA A 11 -9.86 -7.93 -14.45
CA ALA A 11 -10.78 -8.80 -15.20
C ALA A 11 -12.23 -8.30 -15.14
N ARG A 12 -12.69 -7.79 -13.98
CA ARG A 12 -14.01 -7.17 -13.80
C ARG A 12 -14.13 -5.85 -14.55
N SER A 13 -13.08 -5.02 -14.58
CA SER A 13 -13.10 -3.77 -15.34
C SER A 13 -13.26 -3.96 -16.85
N LEU A 14 -12.96 -5.16 -17.37
CA LEU A 14 -13.23 -5.55 -18.75
C LEU A 14 -14.70 -5.95 -18.98
N ASP A 15 -15.45 -6.35 -17.94
CA ASP A 15 -16.90 -6.58 -18.03
C ASP A 15 -17.67 -5.28 -18.19
N ASP A 16 -17.35 -4.28 -17.37
CA ASP A 16 -18.08 -3.00 -17.32
C ASP A 16 -17.89 -2.12 -18.57
N LYS A 17 -16.94 -2.49 -19.44
CA LYS A 17 -16.60 -1.71 -20.64
C LYS A 17 -17.25 -2.22 -21.92
N THR A 18 -17.94 -3.35 -21.92
CA THR A 18 -18.58 -3.87 -23.13
C THR A 18 -19.95 -3.21 -23.40
N ASP A 19 -20.01 -2.52 -24.54
CA ASP A 19 -21.20 -2.31 -25.39
C ASP A 19 -22.14 -1.12 -25.10
N ASP A 20 -21.64 0.12 -25.25
CA ASP A 20 -22.50 1.33 -25.29
C ASP A 20 -22.23 2.25 -26.50
N GLY A 21 -21.84 1.66 -27.64
CA GLY A 21 -21.93 2.30 -28.97
C GLY A 21 -20.92 3.40 -29.33
N ASP A 22 -20.42 4.18 -28.37
CA ASP A 22 -19.64 5.38 -28.67
C ASP A 22 -18.20 5.30 -28.17
N HIS A 23 -17.31 4.81 -29.05
CA HIS A 23 -15.88 5.11 -29.07
C HIS A 23 -15.14 4.96 -27.71
N LYS A 24 -14.95 3.71 -27.26
CA LYS A 24 -13.91 3.40 -26.26
C LYS A 24 -12.74 2.69 -26.94
N ILE A 25 -11.52 3.10 -26.58
CA ILE A 25 -10.29 2.37 -26.92
C ILE A 25 -10.34 1.07 -26.12
N PHE A 26 -10.71 -0.03 -26.77
CA PHE A 26 -10.77 -1.32 -26.10
C PHE A 26 -9.37 -1.94 -26.02
N PHE A 27 -8.94 -2.27 -24.80
CA PHE A 27 -7.78 -3.12 -24.54
C PHE A 27 -7.99 -4.58 -24.99
N THR A 28 -9.19 -4.91 -25.51
CA THR A 28 -9.64 -6.26 -25.89
C THR A 28 -10.55 -6.16 -27.13
N ASN A 29 -10.48 -7.12 -28.05
CA ASN A 29 -11.41 -7.26 -29.16
C ASN A 29 -12.75 -7.90 -28.77
N GLY A 30 -13.05 -7.99 -27.47
CA GLY A 30 -14.29 -8.51 -26.92
C GLY A 30 -14.12 -9.90 -26.31
N LYS A 31 -15.09 -10.80 -26.51
CA LYS A 31 -15.09 -12.11 -25.83
C LYS A 31 -13.94 -13.04 -26.27
N SER A 32 -13.37 -12.85 -27.46
CA SER A 32 -12.39 -13.75 -28.06
C SER A 32 -10.99 -13.64 -27.47
N ASP A 33 -10.43 -12.44 -27.34
CA ASP A 33 -9.08 -12.26 -26.81
C ASP A 33 -9.06 -12.00 -25.29
N ARG A 34 -10.22 -11.79 -24.66
CA ARG A 34 -10.29 -11.47 -23.24
C ARG A 34 -9.63 -12.49 -22.31
N PRO A 35 -9.81 -13.83 -22.45
CA PRO A 35 -9.08 -14.78 -21.62
C PRO A 35 -7.57 -14.62 -21.74
N PHE A 36 -7.08 -14.37 -22.97
CA PHE A 36 -5.67 -14.13 -23.23
C PHE A 36 -5.19 -12.80 -22.61
N VAL A 37 -5.97 -11.72 -22.72
CA VAL A 37 -5.63 -10.40 -22.14
C VAL A 37 -5.59 -10.47 -20.61
N VAL A 38 -6.57 -11.12 -19.98
CA VAL A 38 -6.61 -11.32 -18.52
C VAL A 38 -5.42 -12.16 -18.06
N GLN A 39 -5.14 -13.27 -18.75
CA GLN A 39 -3.99 -14.11 -18.41
C GLN A 39 -2.67 -13.34 -18.58
N LYS A 40 -2.50 -12.63 -19.69
CA LYS A 40 -1.27 -11.87 -19.96
C LYS A 40 -1.06 -10.76 -18.93
N TYR A 41 -2.13 -10.08 -18.52
CA TYR A 41 -2.08 -9.11 -17.43
C TYR A 41 -1.70 -9.78 -16.11
N GLN A 42 -2.32 -10.92 -15.76
CA GLN A 42 -2.00 -11.66 -14.56
C GLN A 42 -0.52 -12.08 -14.52
N ASP A 43 -0.02 -12.68 -15.60
CA ASP A 43 1.38 -13.12 -15.69
C ASP A 43 2.33 -11.94 -15.49
N THR A 44 2.04 -10.81 -16.15
CA THR A 44 2.84 -9.59 -16.04
C THR A 44 2.77 -8.99 -14.64
N PHE A 45 1.59 -9.00 -14.02
CA PHE A 45 1.38 -8.50 -12.67
C PHE A 45 2.16 -9.33 -11.64
N GLU A 46 2.09 -10.66 -11.73
CA GLU A 46 2.83 -11.58 -10.87
C GLU A 46 4.33 -11.48 -11.09
N GLU A 47 4.79 -11.33 -12.34
CA GLU A 47 6.21 -11.13 -12.66
C GLU A 47 6.73 -9.80 -12.09
N VAL A 48 6.05 -8.69 -12.36
CA VAL A 48 6.49 -7.35 -11.96
C VAL A 48 6.40 -7.17 -10.45
N LEU A 49 5.25 -7.45 -9.83
CA LEU A 49 5.08 -7.26 -8.39
C LEU A 49 5.73 -8.37 -7.57
N GLY A 50 5.76 -9.61 -8.07
CA GLY A 50 6.44 -10.71 -7.38
C GLY A 50 7.96 -10.57 -7.35
N SER A 51 8.54 -9.82 -8.30
CA SER A 51 9.97 -9.52 -8.33
C SER A 51 10.33 -8.17 -7.67
N ALA A 52 9.37 -7.28 -7.44
CA ALA A 52 9.62 -5.94 -6.89
C ALA A 52 10.20 -5.99 -5.48
N GLU A 53 11.38 -5.38 -5.29
CA GLU A 53 11.97 -5.12 -3.97
C GLU A 53 11.56 -3.74 -3.42
N THR A 54 11.25 -2.79 -4.30
CA THR A 54 10.87 -1.42 -3.95
C THR A 54 9.66 -0.99 -4.77
N LEU A 55 8.66 -0.42 -4.10
CA LEU A 55 7.52 0.25 -4.73
C LEU A 55 7.49 1.70 -4.28
N ASN A 56 7.66 2.61 -5.23
CA ASN A 56 7.68 4.05 -4.98
C ASN A 56 6.50 4.74 -5.66
N PHE A 57 5.59 5.26 -4.83
CA PHE A 57 4.40 5.99 -5.23
C PHE A 57 4.30 7.32 -4.46
N ILE A 58 5.44 7.96 -4.18
CA ILE A 58 5.46 9.27 -3.51
C ILE A 58 4.85 10.33 -4.43
N GLY A 59 3.96 11.17 -3.90
CA GLY A 59 3.46 12.34 -4.64
C GLY A 59 2.55 11.99 -5.81
N MET A 60 1.75 10.94 -5.69
CA MET A 60 0.85 10.45 -6.75
C MET A 60 -0.58 10.99 -6.62
N ASP A 61 -0.82 11.90 -5.67
CA ASP A 61 -2.15 12.41 -5.28
C ASP A 61 -3.13 11.29 -4.84
N TRP A 62 -2.60 10.18 -4.33
CA TRP A 62 -3.38 9.01 -3.98
C TRP A 62 -4.19 9.19 -2.69
N GLY A 63 -5.49 8.90 -2.76
CA GLY A 63 -6.40 8.84 -1.61
C GLY A 63 -6.65 7.42 -1.09
N ASP A 64 -7.63 7.29 -0.20
CA ASP A 64 -8.00 6.01 0.45
C ASP A 64 -8.35 4.89 -0.55
N GLU A 65 -9.02 5.21 -1.64
CA GLU A 65 -9.37 4.25 -2.69
C GLU A 65 -8.12 3.65 -3.35
N HIS A 66 -7.13 4.48 -3.66
CA HIS A 66 -5.88 4.06 -4.27
C HIS A 66 -5.06 3.18 -3.32
N ALA A 67 -5.00 3.56 -2.03
CA ALA A 67 -4.36 2.76 -0.99
C ALA A 67 -5.07 1.40 -0.80
N THR A 68 -6.40 1.37 -0.89
CA THR A 68 -7.18 0.13 -0.81
C THR A 68 -6.90 -0.78 -2.00
N THR A 69 -6.85 -0.22 -3.21
CA THR A 69 -6.49 -0.98 -4.43
C THR A 69 -5.07 -1.53 -4.33
N LEU A 70 -4.10 -0.69 -3.92
CA LEU A 70 -2.73 -1.12 -3.69
C LEU A 70 -2.66 -2.23 -2.64
N ALA A 71 -3.40 -2.13 -1.53
CA ALA A 71 -3.41 -3.15 -0.49
C ALA A 71 -3.76 -4.55 -1.03
N LYS A 72 -4.71 -4.65 -1.96
CA LYS A 72 -5.01 -5.94 -2.63
C LYS A 72 -3.83 -6.46 -3.46
N ALA A 73 -3.12 -5.56 -4.14
CA ALA A 73 -1.98 -5.90 -4.98
C ALA A 73 -0.73 -6.32 -4.18
N LEU A 74 -0.52 -5.73 -3.00
CA LEU A 74 0.64 -5.98 -2.15
C LEU A 74 0.77 -7.44 -1.69
N ARG A 75 -0.32 -8.22 -1.72
CA ARG A 75 -0.30 -9.66 -1.37
C ARG A 75 0.61 -10.48 -2.27
N GLN A 76 0.85 -10.03 -3.50
CA GLN A 76 1.75 -10.71 -4.45
C GLN A 76 3.21 -10.24 -4.32
N CYS A 77 3.47 -9.21 -3.52
CA CYS A 77 4.78 -8.58 -3.39
C CYS A 77 5.69 -9.33 -2.40
N VAL A 78 6.02 -10.59 -2.68
CA VAL A 78 6.74 -11.48 -1.75
C VAL A 78 8.20 -11.08 -1.50
N ARG A 79 8.80 -10.30 -2.43
CA ARG A 79 10.18 -9.79 -2.33
C ARG A 79 10.28 -8.35 -1.82
N LEU A 80 9.14 -7.68 -1.62
CA LEU A 80 9.10 -6.27 -1.27
C LEU A 80 9.78 -5.99 0.06
N ARG A 81 10.66 -4.99 0.04
CA ARG A 81 11.39 -4.46 1.19
C ARG A 81 10.98 -3.03 1.48
N ASP A 82 10.76 -2.24 0.44
CA ASP A 82 10.53 -0.80 0.60
C ASP A 82 9.20 -0.40 -0.04
N LEU A 83 8.30 0.16 0.77
CA LEU A 83 7.03 0.71 0.31
C LEU A 83 6.97 2.20 0.61
N MET A 84 7.06 3.02 -0.45
CA MET A 84 7.10 4.47 -0.33
C MET A 84 5.79 5.09 -0.82
N LEU A 85 5.00 5.60 0.13
CA LEU A 85 3.67 6.19 -0.08
C LEU A 85 3.60 7.63 0.46
N GLY A 86 4.76 8.26 0.67
CA GLY A 86 4.84 9.62 1.20
C GLY A 86 4.20 10.67 0.31
N SER A 87 3.84 11.82 0.87
CA SER A 87 3.29 12.98 0.14
C SER A 87 2.04 12.66 -0.69
N ASN A 88 1.09 11.91 -0.11
CA ASN A 88 -0.18 11.57 -0.74
C ASN A 88 -1.36 12.13 0.08
N HIS A 89 -2.57 11.62 -0.16
CA HIS A 89 -3.80 12.01 0.53
C HIS A 89 -4.46 10.84 1.27
N ILE A 90 -3.67 9.82 1.64
CA ILE A 90 -4.13 8.62 2.33
C ILE A 90 -4.65 9.04 3.72
N GLY A 91 -5.90 8.70 4.02
CA GLY A 91 -6.56 8.91 5.29
C GLY A 91 -6.64 7.63 6.12
N ASP A 92 -7.56 7.62 7.08
CA ASP A 92 -7.72 6.50 8.02
C ASP A 92 -8.16 5.21 7.33
N LEU A 93 -9.02 5.29 6.30
CA LEU A 93 -9.53 4.11 5.61
C LEU A 93 -8.44 3.43 4.78
N GLY A 94 -7.65 4.21 4.04
CA GLY A 94 -6.53 3.68 3.27
C GLY A 94 -5.44 3.11 4.17
N ALA A 95 -5.14 3.77 5.30
CA ALA A 95 -4.22 3.24 6.31
C ALA A 95 -4.70 1.91 6.91
N ALA A 96 -6.00 1.77 7.20
CA ALA A 96 -6.57 0.52 7.68
C ALA A 96 -6.48 -0.60 6.63
N ALA A 97 -6.79 -0.31 5.36
CA ALA A 97 -6.66 -1.28 4.28
C ALA A 97 -5.21 -1.77 4.09
N LEU A 98 -4.24 -0.86 4.16
CA LEU A 98 -2.82 -1.20 4.15
C LEU A 98 -2.48 -2.09 5.36
N ALA A 99 -2.92 -1.71 6.57
CA ALA A 99 -2.67 -2.43 7.81
C ALA A 99 -3.13 -3.90 7.78
N GLU A 100 -4.22 -4.23 7.09
CA GLU A 100 -4.66 -5.61 6.91
C GLU A 100 -3.68 -6.47 6.09
N THR A 101 -2.91 -5.84 5.20
CA THR A 101 -2.02 -6.54 4.28
C THR A 101 -0.55 -6.51 4.70
N LEU A 102 -0.08 -5.45 5.37
CA LEU A 102 1.32 -5.30 5.78
C LEU A 102 1.92 -6.54 6.49
N PRO A 103 1.21 -7.25 7.40
CA PRO A 103 1.74 -8.44 8.05
C PRO A 103 2.02 -9.61 7.11
N GLN A 104 1.44 -9.59 5.91
CA GLN A 104 1.58 -10.63 4.88
C GLN A 104 2.79 -10.37 3.97
N ILE A 105 3.50 -9.25 4.13
CA ILE A 105 4.70 -8.91 3.36
C ILE A 105 5.93 -9.30 4.17
N PRO A 106 6.51 -10.50 3.94
CA PRO A 106 7.47 -11.10 4.88
C PRO A 106 8.82 -10.39 4.94
N ASN A 107 9.12 -9.56 3.95
CA ASN A 107 10.41 -8.93 3.76
C ASN A 107 10.39 -7.41 3.91
N LEU A 108 9.24 -6.82 4.26
CA LEU A 108 9.09 -5.37 4.41
C LEU A 108 10.03 -4.86 5.51
N ARG A 109 10.87 -3.88 5.15
CA ARG A 109 11.85 -3.20 5.99
C ARG A 109 11.53 -1.73 6.16
N ASP A 110 11.09 -1.07 5.10
CA ASP A 110 10.89 0.36 5.08
C ASP A 110 9.46 0.69 4.62
N LEU A 111 8.72 1.40 5.47
CA LEU A 111 7.36 1.89 5.18
C LEU A 111 7.30 3.41 5.34
N GLU A 112 7.15 4.12 4.23
CA GLU A 112 7.04 5.58 4.24
C GLU A 112 5.59 6.02 3.97
N LEU A 113 4.96 6.62 4.98
CA LEU A 113 3.60 7.16 4.94
C LEU A 113 3.57 8.65 5.36
N GLY A 114 4.72 9.32 5.40
CA GLY A 114 4.80 10.74 5.75
C GLY A 114 4.01 11.64 4.81
N LYS A 115 3.61 12.83 5.27
CA LYS A 115 2.84 13.84 4.54
C LYS A 115 1.55 13.26 3.91
N ASN A 116 0.77 12.57 4.72
CA ASN A 116 -0.55 12.06 4.36
C ASN A 116 -1.62 12.68 5.28
N ARG A 117 -2.84 12.13 5.27
CA ARG A 117 -4.00 12.61 6.07
C ARG A 117 -4.42 11.60 7.14
N ILE A 118 -3.52 10.71 7.56
CA ILE A 118 -3.77 9.63 8.52
C ILE A 118 -3.99 10.23 9.91
N GLY A 119 -5.13 9.95 10.52
CA GLY A 119 -5.49 10.32 11.88
C GLY A 119 -5.27 9.19 12.88
N ASP A 120 -5.83 9.37 14.07
CA ASP A 120 -5.66 8.43 15.19
C ASP A 120 -6.17 7.03 14.87
N ARG A 121 -7.28 6.91 14.11
CA ARG A 121 -7.87 5.59 13.80
C ARG A 121 -7.00 4.80 12.84
N GLY A 122 -6.53 5.42 11.75
CA GLY A 122 -5.64 4.75 10.80
C GLY A 122 -4.30 4.39 11.45
N ALA A 123 -3.79 5.26 12.33
CA ALA A 123 -2.60 5.00 13.11
C ALA A 123 -2.74 3.80 14.07
N GLU A 124 -3.89 3.66 14.73
CA GLU A 124 -4.17 2.50 15.58
C GLU A 124 -4.17 1.20 14.77
N SER A 125 -4.80 1.19 13.59
CA SER A 125 -4.75 0.04 12.67
C SER A 125 -3.31 -0.27 12.25
N LEU A 126 -2.53 0.75 11.87
CA LEU A 126 -1.13 0.59 11.51
C LEU A 126 -0.30 0.05 12.68
N ALA A 127 -0.53 0.50 13.92
CA ALA A 127 0.17 0.00 15.10
C ALA A 127 -0.01 -1.52 15.27
N GLN A 128 -1.25 -2.01 15.15
CA GLN A 128 -1.55 -3.43 15.25
C GLN A 128 -0.87 -4.26 14.15
N ALA A 129 -0.77 -3.71 12.93
CA ALA A 129 -0.10 -4.36 11.81
C ALA A 129 1.43 -4.36 11.98
N VAL A 130 2.00 -3.21 12.32
CA VAL A 130 3.44 -3.01 12.51
C VAL A 130 3.99 -3.93 13.59
N ALA A 131 3.25 -4.18 14.67
CA ALA A 131 3.65 -5.15 15.70
C ALA A 131 3.89 -6.56 15.13
N LYS A 132 3.20 -6.93 14.04
CA LYS A 132 3.32 -8.24 13.37
C LYS A 132 4.39 -8.25 12.27
N CYS A 133 4.78 -7.09 11.75
CA CYS A 133 5.85 -6.98 10.75
C CYS A 133 7.22 -7.15 11.41
N GLN A 134 7.78 -8.38 11.36
CA GLN A 134 9.01 -8.75 12.06
C GLN A 134 10.28 -8.10 11.50
N LYS A 135 10.33 -7.87 10.18
CA LYS A 135 11.50 -7.30 9.50
C LYS A 135 11.43 -5.79 9.31
N LEU A 136 10.31 -5.17 9.70
CA LEU A 136 10.13 -3.73 9.56
C LEU A 136 11.11 -3.01 10.48
N GLN A 137 11.90 -2.14 9.87
CA GLN A 137 13.02 -1.42 10.47
C GLN A 137 12.79 0.08 10.47
N PHE A 138 11.99 0.59 9.52
CA PHE A 138 11.68 2.00 9.38
C PHE A 138 10.19 2.21 9.14
N LEU A 139 9.61 3.17 9.84
CA LEU A 139 8.25 3.65 9.66
C LEU A 139 8.26 5.18 9.71
N ASP A 140 7.90 5.83 8.62
CA ASP A 140 7.67 7.28 8.57
C ASP A 140 6.17 7.59 8.56
N LEU A 141 5.72 8.38 9.53
CA LEU A 141 4.38 8.94 9.60
C LEU A 141 4.39 10.46 9.83
N GLN A 142 5.52 11.12 9.60
CA GLN A 142 5.66 12.56 9.81
C GLN A 142 4.64 13.35 9.00
N ASN A 143 4.23 14.52 9.49
CA ASN A 143 3.25 15.39 8.84
C ASN A 143 1.91 14.69 8.52
N ASN A 144 1.45 13.81 9.42
CA ASN A 144 0.08 13.26 9.43
C ASN A 144 -0.73 13.87 10.57
N LYS A 145 -2.05 13.62 10.60
CA LYS A 145 -2.95 14.13 11.65
C LYS A 145 -2.77 13.43 13.01
N VAL A 146 -2.18 12.23 13.02
CA VAL A 146 -1.91 11.43 14.24
C VAL A 146 -0.93 12.08 15.22
N MET A 147 -0.09 12.99 14.73
CA MET A 147 1.05 13.59 15.45
C MET A 147 0.69 14.37 16.73
N SER A 148 -0.60 14.58 17.01
CA SER A 148 -1.08 15.27 18.22
C SER A 148 -2.01 14.41 19.09
N GLY A 149 -2.15 13.11 18.82
CA GLY A 149 -3.26 12.30 19.31
C GLY A 149 -2.91 10.95 19.94
N ARG A 150 -3.94 10.12 20.16
CA ARG A 150 -3.80 8.80 20.78
C ARG A 150 -3.15 7.79 19.85
N GLY A 151 -3.21 7.97 18.53
CA GLY A 151 -2.61 7.04 17.58
C GLY A 151 -1.09 7.01 17.68
N ALA A 152 -0.46 8.14 18.02
CA ALA A 152 0.97 8.23 18.27
C ALA A 152 1.41 7.32 19.44
N LYS A 153 0.61 7.31 20.51
CA LYS A 153 0.87 6.43 21.67
C LYS A 153 0.81 4.95 21.29
N HIS A 154 -0.22 4.51 20.56
CA HIS A 154 -0.36 3.12 20.14
C HIS A 154 0.78 2.67 19.23
N LEU A 155 1.19 3.54 18.28
CA LEU A 155 2.32 3.27 17.40
C LEU A 155 3.64 3.15 18.17
N SER A 156 3.86 4.04 19.15
CA SER A 156 5.01 3.97 20.06
C SER A 156 5.04 2.63 20.79
N GLU A 157 3.94 2.28 21.45
CA GLU A 157 3.81 1.03 22.21
C GLU A 157 4.03 -0.20 21.33
N ALA A 158 3.41 -0.24 20.15
CA ALA A 158 3.57 -1.34 19.20
C ALA A 158 5.01 -1.47 18.66
N TRP A 159 5.69 -0.34 18.43
CA TRP A 159 7.08 -0.34 17.99
C TRP A 159 7.98 -0.94 19.06
N PHE A 160 7.91 -0.43 20.29
CA PHE A 160 8.74 -0.90 21.40
C PHE A 160 8.40 -2.33 21.85
N SER A 161 7.13 -2.74 21.83
CA SER A 161 6.73 -4.10 22.20
C SER A 161 7.23 -5.17 21.23
N SER A 162 7.56 -4.78 20.00
CA SER A 162 8.00 -5.70 18.95
C SER A 162 9.51 -5.89 18.87
N ALA A 163 10.27 -5.42 19.87
CA ALA A 163 11.73 -5.56 19.98
C ALA A 163 12.50 -5.14 18.72
N LYS A 164 11.94 -4.21 17.94
CA LYS A 164 12.58 -3.65 16.74
C LYS A 164 13.78 -2.79 17.16
N PRO A 165 14.90 -2.82 16.42
CA PRO A 165 16.12 -2.12 16.82
C PRO A 165 15.89 -0.60 16.94
N GLU A 166 16.22 -0.04 18.11
CA GLU A 166 16.15 1.40 18.40
C GLU A 166 16.99 2.25 17.44
N ALA A 167 18.05 1.68 16.85
CA ALA A 167 19.03 2.38 16.01
C ALA A 167 18.47 2.94 14.67
N ASN A 168 17.29 2.51 14.24
CA ASN A 168 16.65 3.03 13.01
C ASN A 168 15.65 4.17 13.27
N LEU A 169 15.64 4.70 14.50
CA LEU A 169 14.95 5.92 14.89
C LEU A 169 15.65 7.21 14.40
N THR A 170 16.78 7.10 13.66
CA THR A 170 17.51 8.25 13.10
C THR A 170 18.36 7.94 11.87
N ARG A 171 17.99 8.52 10.72
CA ARG A 171 18.91 9.47 10.06
C ARG A 171 18.38 10.88 10.34
N LYS A 172 18.86 11.45 11.45
CA LYS A 172 18.55 12.75 12.06
C LYS A 172 17.20 12.86 12.80
N LYS A 173 17.27 12.64 14.12
CA LYS A 173 16.25 12.86 15.17
C LYS A 173 14.99 11.98 15.01
N GLY A 174 14.88 10.94 15.84
CA GLY A 174 13.88 10.84 16.89
C GLY A 174 12.57 10.29 16.33
N LEU A 175 11.81 9.54 17.12
CA LEU A 175 10.38 9.40 16.83
C LEU A 175 9.80 10.82 16.68
N PHE A 176 9.49 11.23 15.46
CA PHE A 176 8.52 12.28 15.25
C PHE A 176 7.21 11.54 14.97
N PHE A 177 6.52 11.21 16.07
CA PHE A 177 5.12 11.62 16.14
C PHE A 177 5.08 13.11 16.40
#